data_AF-A0A7X3MM92-F1
#
_entry.id   AF-A0A7X3MM92-F1
#
_cell.length_a   1.000
_cell.length_b   1.000
_cell.length_c   1.000
_cell.angle_alpha   90.00
_cell.angle_beta   90.00
_cell.angle_gamma   90.00
#
_symmetry.space_group_name_H-M   'P 1'
#
loop_
_entity.id
_entity.type
_entity.pdbx_description
1 polymer ?
#
loop_
_entity_poly.entity_id
_entity_poly.type
_entity_poly.pdbx_seq_one_letter_code
_entity_poly.pdbx_strand_id
1 'polypeptide(L)' 'MKDIFEHLGFTRETLRYYEEIGLIKPKRGQYSRYREFDLFDISRLMAIDFYKKRGFSPVAIKG' A
#
# COMPACT_ATOMS: atom_id res chain seq x y z
N MET A 1 12.66 -4.00 -2.47
CA MET A 1 11.34 -3.32 -2.46
C MET A 1 10.36 -4.01 -3.39
N LYS A 2 10.75 -4.29 -4.64
CA LYS A 2 9.91 -5.03 -5.62
C LYS A 2 9.44 -6.39 -5.10
N ASP A 3 10.30 -7.11 -4.41
CA ASP A 3 10.04 -8.44 -3.83
C ASP A 3 8.92 -8.43 -2.77
N ILE A 4 8.78 -7.32 -2.02
CA ILE A 4 7.75 -7.18 -0.99
C ILE A 4 6.37 -7.03 -1.64
N PHE A 5 6.26 -6.26 -2.72
CA PHE A 5 5.00 -6.10 -3.43
C PHE A 5 4.55 -7.39 -4.12
N GLU A 6 5.51 -8.16 -4.64
CA GLU A 6 5.24 -9.49 -5.20
C GLU A 6 4.77 -10.46 -4.10
N HIS A 7 5.40 -10.45 -2.91
CA HIS A 7 4.98 -11.28 -1.77
C HIS A 7 3.62 -10.91 -1.18
N LEU A 8 3.29 -9.61 -1.16
CA LEU A 8 1.98 -9.12 -0.70
C LEU A 8 0.88 -9.28 -1.76
N GLY A 9 1.22 -9.71 -2.99
CA GLY A 9 0.27 -9.82 -4.09
C GLY A 9 -0.34 -8.48 -4.50
N PHE A 10 0.36 -7.37 -4.23
CA PHE A 10 -0.14 -6.03 -4.54
C PHE A 10 0.25 -5.64 -5.96
N THR A 11 -0.75 -5.56 -6.83
CA THR A 11 -0.60 -5.02 -8.18
C THR A 11 -0.51 -3.49 -8.16
N ARG A 12 -0.08 -2.89 -9.27
CA ARG A 12 -0.07 -1.43 -9.43
C ARG A 12 -1.46 -0.81 -9.26
N GLU A 13 -2.49 -1.50 -9.74
CA GLU A 13 -3.89 -1.11 -9.60
C GLU A 13 -4.33 -1.12 -8.14
N THR A 14 -3.93 -2.15 -7.37
CA THR A 14 -4.23 -2.24 -5.94
C THR A 14 -3.65 -1.06 -5.16
N LEU A 15 -2.38 -0.74 -5.43
CA LEU A 15 -1.72 0.39 -4.79
C LEU A 15 -2.34 1.73 -5.21
N ARG A 16 -2.72 1.88 -6.49
CA ARG A 16 -3.43 3.07 -6.98
C ARG A 16 -4.77 3.24 -6.28
N TYR A 17 -5.54 2.17 -6.17
CA TYR A 17 -6.82 2.19 -5.45
C TYR A 17 -6.64 2.60 -3.99
N TYR A 18 -5.63 2.08 -3.29
CA TYR A 18 -5.33 2.47 -1.91
C TYR A 18 -4.93 3.94 -1.77
N GLU A 19 -4.22 4.50 -2.75
CA GLU A 19 -3.96 5.95 -2.79
C GLU A 19 -5.22 6.77 -3.05
N GLU A 20 -6.06 6.35 -4.00
CA GLU A 20 -7.31 7.03 -4.37
C GLU A 20 -8.28 7.11 -3.18
N ILE A 21 -8.41 6.03 -2.40
CA ILE A 21 -9.22 6.05 -1.18
C ILE A 21 -8.49 6.66 0.03
N GLY A 22 -7.22 7.05 -0.12
CA GLY A 22 -6.39 7.67 0.92
C GLY A 22 -5.93 6.73 2.03
N LEU A 23 -5.91 5.42 1.78
CA LEU A 23 -5.48 4.39 2.72
C LEU A 23 -3.95 4.34 2.89
N ILE A 24 -3.22 4.71 1.84
CA ILE A 24 -1.78 4.94 1.83
C ILE A 24 -1.48 6.28 1.14
N LYS A 25 -0.37 6.93 1.50
CA LYS A 25 0.10 8.18 0.89
C LYS A 25 1.62 8.17 0.77
N PRO A 26 2.19 7.30 -0.09
CA PRO A 26 3.62 7.22 -0.27
C PRO A 26 4.16 8.56 -0.77
N LYS A 27 5.39 8.90 -0.37
CA LYS A 27 6.03 10.12 -0.86
C LYS A 27 6.30 9.96 -2.36
N ARG A 28 5.92 10.99 -3.13
CA ARG A 28 6.35 11.09 -4.53
C ARG A 28 7.82 11.49 -4.51
N GLY A 29 8.69 10.63 -5.03
CA GLY A 29 10.12 10.97 -5.14
C GLY A 29 10.27 12.25 -5.95
N GLN A 30 11.02 13.23 -5.45
CA GLN A 30 11.21 14.54 -6.12
C GLN A 30 11.82 14.38 -7.53
N TYR A 31 12.55 13.30 -7.78
CA TYR A 31 13.30 13.05 -9.03
C TYR A 31 12.87 11.79 -9.77
N SER A 32 11.88 11.06 -9.25
CA SER A 32 11.46 9.77 -9.78
C SER A 32 9.96 9.75 -10.01
N ARG A 33 9.53 9.30 -11.21
CA ARG A 33 8.11 9.03 -11.50
C ARG A 33 7.57 7.82 -10.73
N TYR A 34 8.40 7.16 -9.92
CA TYR A 34 8.03 6.03 -9.10
C TYR A 34 7.73 6.45 -7.66
N ARG A 35 6.79 5.73 -7.03
CA ARG A 35 6.48 5.88 -5.61
C ARG A 35 7.68 5.38 -4.81
N GLU A 36 8.16 6.20 -3.89
CA GLU A 36 9.14 5.77 -2.91
C GLU A 36 8.38 5.38 -1.65
N PHE A 37 8.44 4.10 -1.30
CA PHE A 37 7.83 3.58 -0.09
C PHE A 37 8.91 3.52 0.99
N ASP A 38 8.69 4.24 2.09
CA ASP A 38 9.56 4.11 3.25
C ASP A 38 9.11 2.95 4.15
N LEU A 39 9.85 2.70 5.24
CA LEU A 39 9.53 1.62 6.18
C LEU A 39 8.12 1.77 6.80
N PHE A 40 7.63 3.00 6.96
CA PHE A 40 6.30 3.26 7.48
C PHE A 40 5.23 2.84 6.46
N ASP A 41 5.42 3.19 5.19
CA ASP A 41 4.54 2.74 4.12
C ASP A 41 4.50 1.22 4.00
N ILE A 42 5.66 0.56 4.09
CA ILE A 42 5.74 -0.91 4.06
C ILE A 42 5.00 -1.52 5.26
N SER A 43 5.18 -0.97 6.46
CA SER A 43 4.48 -1.45 7.67
C SER A 43 2.97 -1.27 7.55
N ARG A 44 2.52 -0.13 6.99
CA ARG A 44 1.11 0.14 6.70
C ARG A 44 0.54 -0.88 5.72
N LEU A 45 1.27 -1.19 4.64
CA LEU A 45 0.89 -2.17 3.64
C LEU A 45 0.76 -3.59 4.21
N MET A 46 1.68 -4.00 5.10
CA MET A 46 1.57 -5.28 5.82
C MET A 46 0.32 -5.33 6.71
N ALA A 47 0.00 -4.25 7.42
CA ALA A 47 -1.21 -4.18 8.24
C ALA A 47 -2.48 -4.31 7.38
N ILE A 48 -2.53 -3.62 6.24
CA ILE A 48 -3.65 -3.71 5.29
C ILE A 48 -3.84 -5.15 4.81
N ASP A 49 -2.76 -5.84 4.42
CA ASP A 49 -2.81 -7.26 4.02
C ASP A 49 -3.35 -8.15 5.16
N PHE A 50 -2.85 -7.94 6.38
CA PHE A 50 -3.27 -8.68 7.57
C PHE A 50 -4.78 -8.59 7.83
N TYR A 51 -5.37 -7.39 7.71
CA TYR A 51 -6.80 -7.16 7.90
C TYR A 51 -7.62 -7.67 6.72
N LYS A 52 -7.15 -7.48 5.48
CA LYS A 52 -7.82 -8.04 4.29
C LYS A 52 -7.96 -9.55 4.36
N LYS A 53 -6.91 -10.26 4.77
CA LYS A 53 -6.93 -11.72 4.97
C LYS A 53 -7.94 -12.19 6.03
N ARG A 54 -8.45 -11.28 6.86
CA ARG A 54 -9.49 -11.53 7.87
C ARG A 54 -10.88 -11.03 7.44
N GLY A 55 -11.04 -10.65 6.17
CA GLY A 55 -12.33 -10.25 5.60
C GLY A 55 -12.67 -8.76 5.77
N PHE A 56 -11.75 -7.94 6.29
CA PHE A 56 -11.98 -6.50 6.35
C PHE A 56 -11.83 -5.86 4.97
N SER A 57 -12.75 -4.96 4.63
CA SER A 57 -12.64 -4.17 3.41
C SER A 57 -11.56 -3.08 3.56
N PRO A 58 -10.89 -2.67 2.47
CA PRO A 58 -9.92 -1.57 2.50
C PRO A 58 -10.48 -0.26 3.09
N VAL A 59 -11.78 -0.01 2.89
CA VAL A 59 -12.47 1.14 3.46
C VAL A 59 -12.65 1.02 4.97
N ALA A 60 -12.91 -0.19 5.50
CA ALA A 60 -13.02 -0.42 6.94
C ALA A 60 -11.68 -0.32 7.68
N ILE A 61 -10.56 -0.50 6.97
CA ILE A 61 -9.19 -0.36 7.51
C ILE A 61 -8.72 1.10 7.50
N LYS A 62 -9.46 1.98 6.81
CA LYS A 62 -9.23 3.41 6.79
C LYS A 62 -9.68 3.98 8.14
N GLY A 63 -8.70 4.33 8.98
CA GLY A 63 -8.89 5.15 10.18
C GLY A 63 -8.98 6.62 9.83
#